data_AF-A0A7K2VJR8-F1
#
_entry.id   AF-A0A7K2VJR8-F1
#
_cell.length_a   1.000
_cell.length_b   1.000
_cell.length_c   1.000
_cell.angle_alpha   90.00
_cell.angle_beta   90.00
_cell.angle_gamma   90.00
#
_symmetry.space_group_name_H-M   'P 1'
#
loop_
_entity.id
_entity.type
_entity.pdbx_description
1 polymer ?
#
loop_
_entity_poly.entity_id
_entity_poly.type
_entity_poly.pdbx_seq_one_letter_code
_entity_poly.pdbx_strand_id
1 'polypeptide(L)' 'MTPRPKSREEPAWTKPGSQGAFWVFLSLLVLNFAVLVMRVLGGDGAGRVGSSLGLCLLFALLLVANRTARRKRSTPTR' A
#
# COMPACT_ATOMS: atom_id res chain seq x y z
N MET A 1 19.11 -29.04 -29.72
CA MET A 1 18.97 -27.92 -28.77
C MET A 1 17.49 -27.67 -28.53
N THR A 2 16.95 -28.16 -27.43
CA THR A 2 15.56 -27.88 -27.02
C THR A 2 15.53 -26.51 -26.34
N PRO A 3 14.61 -25.59 -26.72
CA PRO A 3 14.51 -24.29 -26.07
C PRO A 3 14.07 -24.48 -24.63
N ARG A 4 14.84 -23.94 -23.66
CA ARG A 4 14.45 -23.95 -22.25
C ARG A 4 13.11 -23.22 -22.09
N PRO A 5 12.16 -23.73 -21.29
CA PRO A 5 10.94 -23.01 -21.00
C PRO A 5 11.29 -21.70 -20.31
N LYS A 6 10.89 -20.59 -20.93
CA LYS A 6 11.02 -19.23 -20.37
C LYS A 6 10.22 -19.25 -19.07
N SER A 7 10.91 -19.26 -17.93
CA SER A 7 10.29 -19.14 -16.62
C SER A 7 9.35 -17.94 -16.67
N ARG A 8 8.05 -18.18 -16.47
CA ARG A 8 7.03 -17.13 -16.43
C ARG A 8 7.48 -16.11 -15.39
N GLU A 9 8.02 -14.97 -15.83
CA GLU A 9 8.41 -13.92 -14.91
C GLU A 9 7.14 -13.44 -14.22
N GLU A 10 7.05 -13.68 -12.92
CA GLU A 10 5.95 -13.17 -12.13
C GLU A 10 5.92 -11.64 -12.27
N PRO A 11 4.75 -11.08 -12.60
CA PRO A 11 4.66 -9.66 -12.91
C PRO A 11 5.08 -8.85 -11.69
N ALA A 12 5.85 -7.78 -11.91
CA ALA A 12 6.54 -7.05 -10.85
C ALA A 12 5.64 -6.44 -9.75
N TRP A 13 4.32 -6.46 -9.92
CA TRP A 13 3.33 -6.03 -8.93
C TRP A 13 2.99 -7.11 -7.89
N THR A 14 3.25 -8.41 -8.14
CA THR A 14 3.06 -9.48 -7.13
C THR A 14 4.21 -9.54 -6.12
N LYS A 15 5.36 -8.96 -6.44
CA LYS A 15 6.55 -9.00 -5.58
C LYS A 15 6.38 -8.05 -4.38
N PRO A 16 6.51 -8.55 -3.13
CA PRO A 16 6.49 -7.70 -1.95
C PRO A 16 7.63 -6.67 -2.03
N GLY A 17 7.31 -5.40 -1.74
CA GLY A 17 8.23 -4.28 -1.94
C GLY A 17 8.23 -3.69 -3.35
N SER A 18 7.23 -4.00 -4.19
CA SER A 18 7.04 -3.32 -5.47
C SER A 18 6.84 -1.81 -5.29
N GLN A 19 7.45 -1.03 -6.18
CA GLN A 19 7.34 0.45 -6.19
C GLN A 19 5.93 0.87 -6.58
N GLY A 20 5.31 0.13 -7.50
CA GLY A 20 3.93 0.36 -7.92
C GLY A 20 2.94 0.21 -6.76
N ALA A 21 3.05 -0.87 -5.99
CA ALA A 21 2.20 -1.09 -4.81
C ALA A 21 2.33 0.04 -3.77
N PHE A 22 3.55 0.58 -3.57
CA PHE A 22 3.77 1.73 -2.69
C PHE A 22 3.00 2.97 -3.17
N TRP A 23 3.13 3.34 -4.44
CA TRP A 23 2.43 4.50 -5.00
C TRP A 23 0.92 4.33 -4.97
N VAL A 24 0.41 3.12 -5.28
CA VAL A 24 -1.03 2.83 -5.23
C VAL A 24 -1.59 3.00 -3.82
N PHE A 25 -0.96 2.38 -2.81
CA PHE A 25 -1.41 2.52 -1.42
C PHE A 25 -1.26 3.95 -0.89
N LEU A 26 -0.24 4.68 -1.34
CA LEU A 26 -0.04 6.09 -0.96
C LEU A 26 -1.16 6.96 -1.53
N SER A 27 -1.48 6.82 -2.81
CA SER A 27 -2.57 7.55 -3.45
C SER A 27 -3.92 7.24 -2.79
N LEU A 28 -4.20 5.96 -2.50
CA LEU A 28 -5.41 5.54 -1.78
C LEU A 28 -5.48 6.13 -0.37
N LEU A 29 -4.35 6.18 0.34
CA LEU A 29 -4.27 6.78 1.67
C LEU A 29 -4.58 8.28 1.61
N VAL A 30 -3.96 9.02 0.70
CA VAL A 30 -4.16 10.47 0.55
C VAL A 30 -5.61 10.78 0.20
N LEU A 31 -6.20 10.01 -0.72
CA LEU A 31 -7.61 10.16 -1.08
C LEU A 31 -8.54 9.90 0.11
N ASN A 32 -8.33 8.81 0.84
CA ASN A 32 -9.13 8.49 2.04
C ASN A 32 -8.96 9.55 3.13
N PHE A 33 -7.75 10.09 3.28
CA PHE A 33 -7.47 11.16 4.23
C PHE A 33 -8.19 12.46 3.85
N ALA A 34 -8.21 12.83 2.58
CA ALA A 34 -8.97 13.98 2.10
C ALA A 34 -10.48 13.82 2.37
N VAL A 35 -11.03 12.62 2.12
CA VAL A 35 -12.43 12.30 2.46
C VAL A 35 -12.66 12.39 3.97
N LEU A 36 -11.75 11.88 4.79
CA LEU A 36 -11.84 11.96 6.25
C LEU A 36 -11.88 13.43 6.72
N VAL A 37 -10.99 14.28 6.22
CA VAL A 37 -10.97 15.72 6.55
C VAL A 37 -12.28 16.38 6.13
N MET A 38 -12.80 16.06 4.95
CA MET A 38 -14.08 16.59 4.47
C MET A 38 -15.25 16.16 5.37
N ARG A 39 -15.26 14.90 5.84
CA ARG A 39 -16.27 14.40 6.79
C ARG A 39 -16.19 15.08 8.16
N VAL A 40 -14.97 15.31 8.65
CA VAL A 40 -14.75 16.01 9.93
C VAL A 40 -15.23 17.45 9.84
N LEU A 41 -14.89 18.17 8.76
CA LEU A 41 -15.35 19.54 8.52
C LEU A 41 -16.86 19.62 8.29
N GLY A 42 -17.45 18.60 7.66
CA GLY A 42 -18.88 18.49 7.43
C GLY A 42 -19.68 18.09 8.67
N GLY A 43 -19.04 17.81 9.80
CA GLY A 43 -19.71 17.38 11.03
C GLY A 43 -20.42 16.02 10.89
N ASP A 44 -19.94 15.14 10.01
CA ASP A 44 -20.52 13.80 9.82
C ASP A 44 -20.46 13.00 11.13
N GLY A 45 -21.47 12.15 11.34
CA GLY A 45 -21.58 11.35 12.57
C GLY A 45 -20.34 10.50 12.85
N ALA A 46 -20.02 10.33 14.13
CA ALA A 46 -18.80 9.67 14.62
C ALA A 46 -18.53 8.27 14.01
N GLY A 47 -19.59 7.53 13.64
CA GLY A 47 -19.45 6.24 12.93
C GLY A 47 -18.82 6.37 11.54
N ARG A 48 -19.24 7.36 10.73
CA ARG A 48 -18.71 7.58 9.37
C ARG A 48 -17.28 8.11 9.39
N VAL A 49 -16.96 8.98 10.36
CA VAL A 49 -15.60 9.46 10.60
C VAL A 49 -14.72 8.30 11.04
N GLY A 50 -15.19 7.48 11.99
CA GLY A 50 -14.47 6.30 12.49
C GLY A 50 -14.14 5.28 11.40
N SER A 51 -15.08 4.95 10.51
CA SER A 51 -14.82 4.02 9.40
C SER A 51 -13.77 4.56 8.41
N SER A 52 -13.83 5.85 8.07
CA SER A 52 -12.82 6.50 7.21
C SER A 52 -11.44 6.52 7.86
N LEU A 53 -11.40 6.74 9.18
CA LEU A 53 -10.17 6.76 9.96
C LEU A 53 -9.53 5.36 10.02
N GLY A 54 -10.35 4.31 10.18
CA GLY A 54 -9.91 2.91 10.12
C GLY A 54 -9.30 2.54 8.76
N LEU A 55 -9.90 2.98 7.65
CA LEU A 55 -9.36 2.78 6.30
C LEU A 55 -8.01 3.50 6.12
N CYS A 56 -7.88 4.73 6.63
CA CYS A 56 -6.60 5.45 6.61
C CYS A 56 -5.51 4.69 7.37
N LEU A 57 -5.82 4.19 8.58
CA LEU A 57 -4.88 3.41 9.38
C LEU A 57 -4.47 2.11 8.67
N LEU A 58 -5.42 1.41 8.04
CA LEU A 58 -5.14 0.20 7.27
C LEU A 58 -4.16 0.47 6.12
N PHE A 59 -4.40 1.50 5.31
CA PHE A 59 -3.49 1.85 4.21
C PHE A 59 -2.12 2.33 4.71
N ALA A 60 -2.07 3.07 5.83
CA ALA A 60 -0.81 3.44 6.46
C ALA A 60 -0.01 2.22 6.91
N LEU A 61 -0.66 1.22 7.53
CA LEU A 61 -0.03 -0.04 7.93
C LEU A 61 0.48 -0.81 6.71
N LEU A 62 -0.31 -0.91 5.64
CA LEU A 62 0.12 -1.56 4.39
C LEU A 62 1.33 -0.86 3.75
N LEU A 63 1.37 0.48 3.78
CA LEU A 63 2.52 1.26 3.32
C LEU A 63 3.76 1.02 4.17
N VAL A 64 3.60 1.00 5.50
CA VAL A 64 4.69 0.68 6.42
C VAL A 64 5.20 -0.73 6.13
N ALA A 65 4.32 -1.74 6.11
CA ALA A 65 4.71 -3.13 5.81
C ALA A 65 5.42 -3.26 4.45
N ASN A 66 4.91 -2.60 3.40
CA ASN A 66 5.55 -2.59 2.08
C ASN A 66 6.93 -1.89 2.12
N ARG A 67 7.07 -0.81 2.91
CA ARG A 67 8.36 -0.12 3.13
C ARG A 67 9.32 -0.99 3.94
N THR A 68 8.86 -1.72 4.94
CA THR A 68 9.68 -2.64 5.75
C THR A 68 10.16 -3.81 4.90
N ALA A 69 9.30 -4.37 4.04
CA ALA A 69 9.67 -5.41 3.09
C ALA A 69 10.74 -4.92 2.09
N ARG A 70 10.63 -3.68 1.61
CA ARG A 70 11.68 -3.03 0.81
C ARG A 70 13.00 -2.91 1.56
N ARG A 71 12.97 -2.42 2.81
CA ARG A 71 14.19 -2.25 3.63
C ARG A 71 14.88 -3.59 3.90
N LYS A 72 14.13 -4.64 4.24
CA LYS A 72 14.68 -5.99 4.46
C LYS A 72 15.36 -6.57 3.21
N ARG A 73 14.84 -6.26 2.01
CA ARG A 73 15.47 -6.64 0.74
C ARG A 73 16.74 -5.83 0.42
N SER A 74 16.87 -4.64 1.01
CA SER A 74 18.01 -3.74 0.80
C SER A 74 19.17 -4.03 1.75
N THR A 75 18.92 -4.69 2.89
CA THR A 75 19.97 -5.29 3.73
C THR A 75 20.47 -6.57 3.06
N PRO A 76 21.69 -6.58 2.48
CA PRO A 76 22.30 -7.83 2.08
C PRO A 76 22.62 -8.59 3.37
N THR A 77 22.17 -9.83 3.47
CA THR A 77 22.72 -10.78 4.44
C THR A 77 24.21 -10.87 4.12
N ARG A 78 25.03 -10.33 5.01
CA ARG A 78 26.49 -10.42 4.94
C ARG A 78 26.93 -11.73 5.58
#